data_AF-A0A8C9P3X1-F1
#
_entry.id   AF-A0A8C9P3X1-F1
#
_cell.length_a   1.000
_cell.length_b   1.000
_cell.length_c   1.000
_cell.angle_alpha   90.00
_cell.angle_beta   90.00
_cell.angle_gamma   90.00
#
_symmetry.space_group_name_H-M   'P 1'
#
loop_
_entity.id
_entity.type
_entity.pdbx_description
1 polymer ?
#
loop_
_entity_poly.entity_id
_entity_poly.type
_entity_poly.pdbx_seq_one_letter_code
_entity_poly.pdbx_strand_id
1 'polypeptide(L)'
;KILLNGLASALESYRGRDRLIRTLGYCCQLVGGVLVEQCPARSEVGTRLLVVSAQLSHCRTVLRLFDDLAMFVYTKQYGLGSEEKDVFVRWLSVLGNVADQLYYPCEHVAWAADAKVLRMDSARWWTLSTALWGFSLLLGVAR
;
A
#
# COMPACT_ATOMS: atom_id res chain seq x y z
N LYS A 1 15.23 -28.38 -0.49
CA LYS A 1 16.32 -27.63 -1.16
C LYS A 1 15.79 -26.73 -2.28
N ILE A 2 15.08 -27.25 -3.28
CA ILE A 2 14.53 -26.44 -4.40
C ILE A 2 13.60 -25.31 -3.92
N LEU A 3 12.68 -25.61 -2.99
CA LEU A 3 11.72 -24.61 -2.47
C LEU A 3 12.42 -23.47 -1.69
N LEU A 4 13.43 -23.82 -0.88
CA LEU A 4 14.23 -22.87 -0.11
C LEU A 4 15.04 -21.94 -1.03
N ASN A 5 15.65 -22.49 -2.07
CA ASN A 5 16.41 -21.69 -3.05
C ASN A 5 15.47 -20.79 -3.87
N GLY A 6 14.27 -21.27 -4.23
CA GLY A 6 13.25 -20.47 -4.90
C GLY A 6 12.72 -19.33 -4.03
N LEU A 7 12.49 -19.59 -2.74
CA LEU A 7 12.14 -18.57 -1.75
C LEU A 7 13.24 -17.53 -1.58
N ALA A 8 14.50 -17.97 -1.45
CA ALA A 8 15.66 -17.08 -1.36
C ALA A 8 15.75 -16.17 -2.58
N SER A 9 15.66 -16.73 -3.80
CA SER A 9 15.67 -15.95 -5.04
C SER A 9 14.49 -14.98 -5.15
N ALA A 10 13.28 -15.40 -4.74
CA ALA A 10 12.13 -14.49 -4.70
C ALA A 10 12.39 -13.31 -3.75
N LEU A 11 12.95 -13.58 -2.57
CA LEU A 11 13.32 -12.57 -1.58
C LEU A 11 14.45 -11.64 -2.03
N GLU A 12 15.23 -11.99 -3.05
CA GLU A 12 16.21 -11.06 -3.62
C GLU A 12 15.54 -9.95 -4.44
N SER A 13 14.35 -10.22 -4.99
CA SER A 13 13.60 -9.25 -5.79
C SER A 13 12.71 -8.33 -4.93
N TYR A 14 12.61 -7.04 -5.31
CA TYR A 14 11.68 -6.09 -4.68
C TYR A 14 10.24 -6.61 -4.66
N ARG A 15 9.74 -7.08 -5.81
CA ARG A 15 8.37 -7.63 -5.94
C ARG A 15 8.15 -8.91 -5.13
N GLY A 16 9.18 -9.72 -4.90
CA GLY A 16 9.07 -10.92 -4.08
C GLY A 16 9.03 -10.59 -2.59
N ARG A 17 9.87 -9.66 -2.14
CA ARG A 17 9.80 -9.11 -0.76
C ARG A 17 8.44 -8.49 -0.48
N ASP A 18 7.96 -7.60 -1.35
CA ASP A 18 6.67 -6.93 -1.16
C ASP A 18 5.51 -7.93 -1.01
N ARG A 19 5.46 -8.93 -1.89
CA ARG A 19 4.47 -10.01 -1.83
C ARG A 19 4.54 -10.79 -0.53
N LEU A 20 5.73 -11.15 -0.07
CA LEU A 20 5.90 -11.88 1.18
C LEU A 20 5.45 -11.05 2.39
N ILE A 21 5.87 -9.79 2.47
CA ILE A 21 5.48 -8.87 3.55
C ILE A 21 3.96 -8.73 3.58
N ARG A 22 3.31 -8.59 2.41
CA ARG A 22 1.85 -8.48 2.30
C ARG A 22 1.14 -9.72 2.80
N THR A 23 1.56 -10.90 2.34
CA THR A 23 0.94 -12.18 2.72
C THR A 23 1.08 -12.41 4.21
N LEU A 24 2.27 -12.24 4.77
CA LEU A 24 2.49 -12.37 6.22
C LEU A 24 1.69 -11.35 7.01
N GLY A 25 1.67 -10.08 6.57
CA GLY A 25 0.91 -9.01 7.20
C GLY A 25 -0.57 -9.34 7.32
N TYR A 26 -1.21 -9.71 6.21
CA TYR A 26 -2.64 -10.06 6.20
C TYR A 26 -2.94 -11.38 6.92
N CYS A 27 -2.05 -12.37 6.85
CA CYS A 27 -2.21 -13.60 7.63
C CYS A 27 -2.19 -13.32 9.14
N CYS A 28 -1.21 -12.53 9.60
CA CYS A 28 -1.13 -12.11 11.00
C CYS A 28 -2.34 -11.27 11.42
N GLN A 29 -2.81 -10.36 10.56
CA GLN A 29 -3.98 -9.52 10.82
C GLN A 29 -5.25 -10.36 10.96
N LEU A 30 -5.47 -11.30 10.03
CA LEU A 30 -6.65 -12.18 10.03
C LEU A 30 -6.66 -13.11 11.25
N VAL A 31 -5.57 -13.85 11.46
CA VAL A 31 -5.47 -14.81 12.57
C VAL A 31 -5.49 -14.08 13.92
N GLY A 32 -4.79 -12.96 14.01
CA GLY A 32 -4.77 -12.11 15.20
C GLY A 32 -6.15 -11.57 15.55
N GLY A 33 -6.89 -11.04 14.57
CA GLY A 33 -8.25 -10.54 14.76
C GLY A 33 -9.22 -11.61 15.24
N VAL A 34 -9.23 -12.78 14.58
CA VAL A 34 -10.09 -13.91 14.96
C VAL A 34 -9.77 -14.41 16.37
N LEU A 35 -8.48 -14.50 16.75
CA LEU A 35 -8.07 -14.94 18.10
C LEU A 35 -8.52 -13.96 19.19
N VAL A 36 -8.41 -12.65 18.95
CA VAL A 36 -8.86 -11.63 19.90
C VAL A 36 -10.37 -11.65 20.06
N GLU A 37 -11.12 -11.85 18.98
CA GLU A 37 -12.58 -11.84 18.98
C GLU A 37 -13.19 -13.11 19.62
N GLN A 38 -12.70 -14.30 19.25
CA GLN A 38 -13.33 -15.57 19.62
C GLN A 38 -12.78 -16.18 20.92
N CYS A 39 -11.53 -15.88 21.28
CA CYS A 39 -10.85 -16.54 22.39
C CYS A 39 -10.16 -15.51 23.31
N PRO A 40 -10.89 -14.88 24.25
CA PRO A 40 -10.30 -13.92 25.20
C PRO A 40 -9.11 -14.50 25.98
N ALA A 41 -9.10 -15.81 26.25
CA ALA A 41 -8.00 -16.53 26.89
C ALA A 41 -6.71 -16.65 26.04
N ARG A 42 -6.80 -16.52 24.71
CA ARG A 42 -5.66 -16.44 23.78
C ARG A 42 -5.44 -15.03 23.22
N SER A 43 -6.09 -14.03 23.82
CA SER A 43 -6.04 -12.63 23.37
C SER A 43 -4.62 -12.08 23.32
N GLU A 44 -3.70 -12.56 24.17
CA GLU A 44 -2.31 -12.12 24.16
C GLU A 44 -1.60 -12.49 22.85
N VAL A 45 -1.75 -13.73 22.38
CA VAL A 45 -1.16 -14.18 21.09
C VAL A 45 -1.79 -13.42 19.93
N GLY A 46 -3.12 -13.25 19.97
CA GLY A 46 -3.84 -12.47 18.95
C GLY A 46 -3.35 -11.03 18.87
N THR A 47 -3.20 -10.37 20.02
CA THR A 47 -2.67 -9.00 20.12
C THR A 47 -1.24 -8.89 19.57
N ARG A 48 -0.37 -9.86 19.91
CA ARG A 48 1.00 -9.90 19.36
C ARG A 48 1.01 -10.06 17.84
N LEU A 49 0.14 -10.90 17.27
CA LEU A 49 0.00 -11.03 15.81
C LEU A 49 -0.48 -9.74 15.15
N LEU A 50 -1.42 -9.02 15.78
CA LEU A 50 -1.86 -7.71 15.30
C LEU A 50 -0.71 -6.69 15.31
N VAL A 51 0.13 -6.67 16.34
CA VAL A 51 1.34 -5.83 16.37
C VAL A 51 2.29 -6.17 15.22
N VAL A 52 2.51 -7.45 14.95
CA VAL A 52 3.34 -7.88 13.80
C VAL A 52 2.73 -7.39 12.48
N SER A 53 1.42 -7.54 12.28
CA SER A 53 0.76 -7.05 11.06
C SER A 53 0.87 -5.53 10.89
N ALA A 54 0.80 -4.77 11.98
CA ALA A 54 0.98 -3.32 11.96
C ALA A 54 2.40 -2.95 11.54
N GLN A 55 3.43 -3.61 12.09
CA GLN A 55 4.83 -3.37 11.70
C GLN A 55 5.12 -3.72 10.24
N LEU A 56 4.54 -4.80 9.71
CA LEU A 56 4.67 -5.16 8.30
C LEU A 56 3.99 -4.15 7.37
N SER A 57 2.85 -3.59 7.80
CA SER A 57 2.16 -2.50 7.09
C SER A 57 2.98 -1.18 7.14
N HIS A 58 3.52 -0.87 8.32
CA HIS A 58 4.71 -0.05 8.58
C HIS A 58 5.73 -0.08 7.45
N CYS A 59 6.39 -1.23 7.34
CA CYS A 59 7.47 -1.48 6.41
C CYS A 59 7.05 -1.22 4.96
N ARG A 60 5.87 -1.72 4.54
CA ARG A 60 5.35 -1.48 3.18
C ARG A 60 5.14 -0.01 2.86
N THR A 61 4.70 0.77 3.84
CA THR A 61 4.52 2.21 3.66
C THR A 61 5.85 2.88 3.40
N VAL A 62 6.87 2.57 4.22
CA VAL A 62 8.24 3.07 4.01
C VAL A 62 8.81 2.68 2.64
N LEU A 63 8.59 1.44 2.20
CA LEU A 63 9.05 0.99 0.89
C LEU A 63 8.37 1.73 -0.26
N ARG A 64 7.07 2.03 -0.13
CA ARG A 64 6.30 2.77 -1.14
C ARG A 64 6.70 4.23 -1.28
N LEU A 65 7.35 4.83 -0.27
CA LEU A 65 7.95 6.17 -0.38
C LEU A 65 9.03 6.25 -1.47
N PHE A 66 9.56 5.11 -1.90
CA PHE A 66 10.52 5.03 -2.99
C PHE A 66 9.85 4.85 -4.37
N ASP A 67 8.55 4.60 -4.41
CA ASP A 67 7.79 4.42 -5.65
C ASP A 67 7.38 5.78 -6.27
N ASP A 68 7.44 6.89 -5.53
CA ASP A 68 7.05 8.25 -5.98
C ASP A 68 7.74 8.70 -7.25
N LEU A 69 9.06 8.51 -7.32
CA LEU A 69 9.83 8.91 -8.49
C LEU A 69 9.43 8.09 -9.72
N ALA A 70 9.21 6.78 -9.53
CA ALA A 70 8.75 5.91 -10.59
C ALA A 70 7.34 6.32 -11.06
N MET A 71 6.45 6.65 -10.13
CA MET A 71 5.11 7.14 -10.44
C MET A 71 5.15 8.48 -11.18
N PHE A 72 6.00 9.42 -10.76
CA PHE A 72 6.19 10.70 -11.43
C PHE A 72 6.71 10.54 -12.86
N VAL A 73 7.74 9.71 -13.06
CA VAL A 73 8.26 9.41 -14.40
C VAL A 73 7.18 8.79 -15.26
N TYR A 74 6.40 7.85 -14.73
CA TYR A 74 5.28 7.23 -15.43
C TYR A 74 4.22 8.28 -15.85
N THR A 75 3.75 9.12 -14.92
CA THR A 75 2.78 10.18 -15.22
C THR A 75 3.31 11.15 -16.28
N LYS A 76 4.59 11.52 -16.20
CA LYS A 76 5.22 12.40 -17.19
C LYS A 76 5.30 11.77 -18.58
N GLN A 77 5.63 10.48 -18.66
CA GLN A 77 5.68 9.74 -19.92
C GLN A 77 4.28 9.55 -20.51
N TYR A 78 3.27 9.33 -19.67
CA TYR A 78 1.88 9.21 -20.09
C TYR A 78 1.30 10.54 -20.61
N GLY A 79 1.69 11.66 -19.98
CA GLY A 79 1.22 12.99 -20.33
C GLY A 79 -0.29 13.11 -20.24
N LEU A 80 -0.92 13.56 -21.33
CA LEU A 80 -2.39 13.68 -21.45
C LEU A 80 -3.02 12.49 -22.19
N GLY A 81 -2.32 11.35 -22.29
CA GLY A 81 -2.83 10.13 -22.90
C GLY A 81 -3.01 10.22 -24.43
N SER A 82 -2.04 10.83 -25.13
CA SER A 82 -2.04 10.94 -26.60
C SER A 82 -2.07 9.58 -27.30
N GLU A 83 -1.58 8.53 -26.63
CA GLU A 83 -1.59 7.14 -27.11
C GLU A 83 -3.00 6.51 -27.08
N GLU A 84 -3.90 7.03 -26.25
CA GLU A 84 -5.25 6.49 -26.13
C GLU A 84 -6.14 6.96 -27.27
N LYS A 85 -6.76 6.02 -27.99
CA LYS A 85 -7.72 6.35 -29.06
C LYS A 85 -9.08 6.77 -28.51
N ASP A 86 -9.48 6.16 -27.39
CA ASP A 86 -10.76 6.42 -26.75
C ASP A 86 -10.65 7.58 -25.75
N VAL A 87 -11.51 8.59 -25.93
CA VAL A 87 -11.50 9.81 -25.11
C VAL A 87 -11.90 9.53 -23.67
N PHE A 88 -12.83 8.59 -23.44
CA PHE A 88 -13.26 8.21 -22.10
C PHE A 88 -12.15 7.49 -21.34
N VAL A 89 -11.50 6.49 -21.95
CA VAL A 89 -10.33 5.78 -21.40
C VAL A 89 -9.19 6.76 -21.08
N ARG A 90 -8.94 7.73 -21.97
CA ARG A 90 -7.96 8.80 -21.75
C ARG A 90 -8.24 9.60 -20.49
N TRP A 91 -9.48 10.07 -20.32
CA TRP A 91 -9.86 10.83 -19.13
C TRP A 91 -9.75 9.99 -17.86
N LEU A 92 -10.19 8.73 -17.87
CA LEU A 92 -10.05 7.83 -16.73
C LEU A 92 -8.59 7.63 -16.32
N SER A 93 -7.70 7.42 -17.28
CA SER A 93 -6.26 7.26 -17.02
C SER A 93 -5.61 8.55 -16.51
N VAL A 94 -5.95 9.71 -17.08
CA VAL A 94 -5.43 11.01 -16.60
C VAL A 94 -5.91 11.27 -15.17
N LEU A 95 -7.18 11.03 -14.86
CA LEU A 95 -7.73 11.17 -13.51
C LEU A 95 -7.10 10.17 -12.54
N GLY A 96 -6.84 8.94 -12.98
CA GLY A 96 -6.14 7.91 -12.20
C GLY A 96 -4.72 8.36 -11.83
N ASN A 97 -3.97 8.88 -12.81
CA ASN A 97 -2.64 9.42 -12.58
C ASN A 97 -2.65 10.60 -11.59
N VAL A 98 -3.63 11.50 -11.69
CA VAL A 98 -3.78 12.61 -10.74
C VAL A 98 -4.08 12.08 -9.33
N ALA A 99 -4.99 11.10 -9.22
CA ALA A 99 -5.32 10.47 -7.94
C ALA A 99 -4.09 9.82 -7.30
N ASP A 100 -3.30 9.08 -8.09
CA ASP A 100 -2.06 8.45 -7.64
C ASP A 100 -1.02 9.49 -7.20
N GLN A 101 -0.82 10.58 -7.98
CA GLN A 101 0.11 11.66 -7.63
C GLN A 101 -0.27 12.40 -6.34
N LEU A 102 -1.55 12.48 -6.01
CA LEU A 102 -2.02 13.07 -4.75
C LEU A 102 -1.96 12.06 -3.60
N TYR A 103 -2.20 10.78 -3.90
CA TYR A 103 -2.22 9.69 -2.94
C TYR A 103 -0.88 9.54 -2.23
N TYR A 104 0.22 9.49 -2.98
CA TYR A 104 1.55 9.24 -2.39
C TYR A 104 1.91 10.32 -1.35
N PRO A 105 1.88 11.64 -1.64
CA PRO A 105 2.18 12.67 -0.64
C PRO A 105 1.29 12.59 0.61
N CYS A 106 -0.01 12.27 0.45
CA CYS A 106 -0.90 12.12 1.59
C CYS A 106 -0.47 10.96 2.50
N GLU A 107 -0.07 9.83 1.90
CA GLU A 107 0.47 8.69 2.63
C GLU A 107 1.80 9.02 3.34
N HIS A 108 2.69 9.81 2.72
CA HIS A 108 3.93 10.26 3.37
C HIS A 108 3.66 11.09 4.62
N VAL A 109 2.72 12.03 4.54
CA VAL A 109 2.37 12.88 5.67
C VAL A 109 1.74 12.04 6.78
N ALA A 110 0.86 11.09 6.44
CA ALA A 110 0.26 10.17 7.40
C ALA A 110 1.33 9.34 8.14
N TRP A 111 2.26 8.75 7.39
CA TRP A 111 3.37 7.99 7.94
C TRP A 111 4.30 8.84 8.82
N ALA A 112 4.65 10.05 8.37
CA ALA A 112 5.54 10.94 9.11
C ALA A 112 4.89 11.41 10.44
N ALA A 113 3.57 11.59 10.45
CA ALA A 113 2.81 11.88 11.66
C ALA A 113 2.78 10.67 12.63
N ASP A 114 2.57 9.46 12.13
CA ASP A 114 2.64 8.23 12.95
C ASP A 114 4.04 8.01 13.54
N ALA A 115 5.08 8.25 12.76
CA ALA A 115 6.48 8.16 13.17
C ALA A 115 6.93 9.31 14.09
N LYS A 116 6.03 10.24 14.44
CA LYS A 116 6.30 11.44 15.27
C LYS A 116 7.35 12.39 14.69
N VAL A 117 7.60 12.30 13.38
CA VAL A 117 8.41 13.28 12.63
C VAL A 117 7.63 14.60 12.49
N LEU A 118 6.32 14.52 12.25
CA LEU A 118 5.41 15.66 12.21
C LEU A 118 4.50 15.67 13.44
N ARG A 119 4.28 16.85 14.02
CA ARG A 119 3.35 17.05 15.15
C ARG A 119 1.93 17.32 14.62
N MET A 120 1.29 16.30 14.07
CA MET A 120 -0.10 16.37 13.61
C MET A 120 -0.81 15.02 13.73
N ASP A 121 -2.12 15.03 13.55
CA ASP A 121 -2.93 13.81 13.53
C ASP A 121 -2.79 13.11 12.17
N SER A 122 -2.46 11.81 12.20
CA SER A 122 -2.28 10.98 11.00
C SER A 122 -3.61 10.50 10.42
N ALA A 123 -4.68 10.42 11.22
CA ALA A 123 -5.93 9.77 10.83
C ALA A 123 -6.58 10.43 9.61
N ARG A 124 -6.57 11.77 9.53
CA ARG A 124 -7.11 12.52 8.38
C ARG A 124 -6.35 12.23 7.10
N TRP A 125 -5.02 12.14 7.18
CA TRP A 125 -4.15 11.87 6.04
C TRP A 125 -4.27 10.44 5.56
N TRP A 126 -4.37 9.46 6.47
CA TRP A 126 -4.69 8.07 6.15
C TRP A 126 -6.05 7.93 5.46
N THR A 127 -7.05 8.67 5.93
CA THR A 127 -8.39 8.64 5.32
C THR A 127 -8.33 9.21 3.90
N LEU A 128 -7.65 10.33 3.71
CA LEU A 128 -7.49 10.96 2.39
C LEU A 128 -6.69 10.09 1.42
N SER A 129 -5.57 9.50 1.85
CA SER A 129 -4.79 8.60 1.02
C SER A 129 -5.61 7.36 0.63
N THR A 130 -6.34 6.77 1.59
CA THR A 130 -7.23 5.63 1.31
C THR A 130 -8.33 5.98 0.31
N ALA A 131 -8.92 7.17 0.41
CA ALA A 131 -9.94 7.64 -0.52
C ALA A 131 -9.38 7.85 -1.94
N LEU A 132 -8.20 8.47 -2.06
CA LEU A 132 -7.52 8.70 -3.35
C LEU A 132 -7.13 7.37 -4.02
N TRP A 133 -6.56 6.44 -3.24
CA TRP A 133 -6.25 5.09 -3.72
C TRP A 133 -7.50 4.34 -4.17
N GLY A 134 -8.57 4.38 -3.37
CA GLY A 134 -9.86 3.77 -3.72
C GLY A 134 -10.45 4.37 -4.99
N PHE A 135 -10.36 5.68 -5.16
CA PHE A 135 -10.80 6.37 -6.38
C PHE A 135 -9.97 5.94 -7.61
N SER A 136 -8.64 5.88 -7.49
CA SER A 136 -7.75 5.38 -8.55
C SER A 136 -8.10 3.95 -8.97
N LEU A 137 -8.39 3.07 -8.01
CA LEU A 137 -8.86 1.71 -8.29
C LEU A 137 -10.18 1.68 -9.06
N LEU A 138 -11.16 2.50 -8.66
CA LEU A 138 -12.46 2.57 -9.35
C LEU A 138 -12.30 3.04 -10.80
N LEU A 139 -11.46 4.06 -11.03
CA LEU A 139 -11.13 4.51 -12.39
C LEU A 139 -10.42 3.41 -13.19
N GLY A 140 -9.52 2.66 -12.54
CA GLY A 140 -8.83 1.53 -13.15
C GLY A 140 -9.75 0.37 -13.54
N VAL A 141 -10.85 0.16 -12.81
CA VAL A 141 -11.89 -0.84 -13.14
C VAL A 141 -12.83 -0.35 -14.24
N ALA A 142 -13.09 0.96 -14.32
CA ALA A 142 -13.96 1.57 -15.32
C ALA A 142 -13.31 1.74 -16.71
N ARG A 143 -11.98 1.66 -16.77
CA ARG A 143 -11.15 1.80 -17.96
C ARG A 143 -11.07 0.51 -18.77
#